data_AF-C4Z164-F1
#
_entry.id   AF-C4Z164-F1
#
_cell.length_a   1.000
_cell.length_b   1.000
_cell.length_c   1.000
_cell.angle_alpha   90.00
_cell.angle_beta   90.00
_cell.angle_gamma   90.00
#
_symmetry.space_group_name_H-M   'P 1'
#
loop_
_entity.id
_entity.type
_entity.pdbx_description
1 polymer ?
#
loop_
_entity_poly.entity_id
_entity_poly.type
_entity_poly.pdbx_seq_one_letter_code
_entity_poly.pdbx_strand_id
1 'polypeptide(L)' 'MVDIDFDPSSGCILALIVPGPARLCGLLGRDFEYVIPFKCIRTIGPDIILVSICPDKVKQKCI' A
#
# COMPACT_ATOMS: atom_id res chain seq x y z
N MET A 1 -8.17 -5.21 -3.45
CA MET A 1 -7.26 -5.19 -4.62
C MET A 1 -6.05 -4.37 -4.21
N VAL A 2 -4.87 -4.75 -4.69
CA VAL A 2 -3.65 -3.94 -4.54
C VAL A 2 -3.62 -2.97 -5.72
N ASP A 3 -3.25 -1.72 -5.46
CA ASP A 3 -3.18 -0.67 -6.48
C ASP A 3 -1.83 0.08 -6.42
N ILE A 4 -1.61 0.96 -7.39
CA ILE A 4 -0.40 1.79 -7.50
C ILE A 4 -0.83 3.24 -7.73
N ASP A 5 -0.33 4.13 -6.89
CA ASP A 5 -0.38 5.57 -7.15
C ASP A 5 0.80 5.96 -8.03
N PHE A 6 0.55 6.68 -9.12
CA PHE A 6 1.57 7.12 -10.07
C PHE A 6 1.31 8.55 -10.53
N ASP A 7 2.38 9.29 -10.81
CA ASP A 7 2.27 10.62 -11.41
C ASP A 7 1.94 10.47 -12.92
N PRO A 8 0.77 10.93 -13.39
CA PRO A 8 0.38 10.79 -14.79
C PRO A 8 1.24 11.62 -15.75
N SER A 9 1.97 12.62 -15.26
CA SER A 9 2.83 13.47 -16.10
C SER A 9 4.19 12.82 -16.37
N SER A 10 4.79 12.20 -15.35
CA SER A 10 6.12 11.56 -15.45
C SER A 10 6.08 10.05 -15.64
N GLY A 11 4.95 9.40 -15.32
CA GLY A 11 4.82 7.94 -15.27
C GLY A 11 5.51 7.30 -14.06
N CYS A 12 6.06 8.09 -13.14
CA CYS A 12 6.74 7.59 -11.96
C CYS A 12 5.75 7.02 -10.93
N ILE A 13 6.07 5.85 -10.38
CA ILE A 13 5.31 5.28 -9.26
C ILE A 13 5.58 6.10 -7.99
N LEU A 14 4.52 6.56 -7.35
CA LEU A 14 4.56 7.34 -6.10
C LEU A 14 4.40 6.45 -4.87
N ALA A 15 3.45 5.51 -4.90
CA ALA A 15 3.19 4.60 -3.79
C ALA A 15 2.52 3.29 -4.21
N LEU A 16 2.69 2.26 -3.38
CA LEU A 16 1.88 1.04 -3.45
C LEU A 16 0.70 1.18 -2.47
N ILE A 17 -0.51 0.85 -2.93
CA ILE A 17 -1.73 0.85 -2.13
C ILE A 17 -2.09 -0.59 -1.80
N VAL A 18 -1.85 -1.01 -0.55
CA VAL A 18 -2.07 -2.39 -0.09
C VAL A 18 -3.25 -2.43 0.86
N PRO A 19 -4.29 -3.24 0.59
CA PRO A 19 -5.45 -3.33 1.47
C PRO A 19 -5.05 -3.84 2.86
N GLY A 20 -5.59 -3.21 3.91
CA GLY A 20 -5.50 -3.74 5.26
C GLY A 20 -6.27 -5.06 5.42
N PRO A 21 -6.06 -5.77 6.55
CA PRO A 21 -6.81 -6.97 6.88
C PRO A 21 -8.32 -6.70 6.92
N ALA A 22 -9.11 -7.66 6.41
CA ALA A 22 -10.56 -7.59 6.47
C ALA A 22 -11.07 -7.77 7.91
N ARG A 23 -12.19 -7.13 8.24
CA ARG A 23 -12.88 -7.31 9.53
C ARG A 23 -14.06 -8.28 9.40
N LEU A 24 -14.35 -8.98 10.50
CA LEU A 24 -15.52 -9.85 10.70
C LEU A 24 -15.88 -10.70 9.47
N CYS A 25 -15.01 -11.64 9.09
CA CYS A 25 -15.20 -12.54 7.94
C CYS A 25 -15.62 -11.83 6.62
N GLY A 26 -15.23 -10.57 6.42
CA GLY A 26 -15.55 -9.79 5.22
C GLY A 26 -16.88 -9.02 5.26
N LEU A 27 -17.65 -9.09 6.35
CA LEU A 27 -18.96 -8.43 6.44
C LEU A 27 -18.88 -6.90 6.69
N LEU A 28 -17.79 -6.42 7.29
CA LEU A 28 -17.64 -5.01 7.69
C LEU A 28 -16.57 -4.25 6.87
N GLY A 29 -16.22 -4.77 5.70
CA GLY A 29 -15.23 -4.13 4.84
C GLY A 29 -13.82 -4.06 5.44
N ARG A 30 -13.03 -3.08 4.99
CA ARG A 30 -11.68 -2.78 5.47
C ARG A 30 -11.69 -1.38 6.09
N ASP A 31 -11.05 -1.23 7.25
CA ASP A 31 -10.95 0.07 7.92
C ASP A 31 -9.87 0.97 7.31
N PHE A 32 -8.82 0.35 6.75
CA PHE A 32 -7.63 1.05 6.31
C PHE A 32 -6.92 0.32 5.17
N GLU A 33 -6.07 1.07 4.50
CA GLU A 33 -5.07 0.63 3.53
C GLU A 33 -3.69 1.14 3.94
N TYR A 34 -2.66 0.45 3.47
CA TYR A 34 -1.29 0.90 3.59
C TYR A 34 -0.90 1.62 2.31
N VAL A 35 -0.54 2.90 2.44
CA VAL A 35 0.01 3.70 1.34
C VAL A 35 1.52 3.76 1.53
N ILE A 36 2.24 2.91 0.81
CA ILE A 36 3.68 2.71 0.96
C ILE A 36 4.42 3.54 -0.09
N PRO A 37 5.09 4.65 0.29
CA PRO A 37 5.81 5.47 -0.68
C PRO A 37 6.91 4.68 -1.37
N PHE A 38 7.11 4.89 -2.68
CA PHE A 38 8.08 4.15 -3.47
C PHE A 38 9.51 4.24 -2.89
N LYS A 39 9.87 5.41 -2.32
CA LYS A 39 11.16 5.63 -1.62
C LYS A 39 11.42 4.72 -0.42
N CYS A 40 10.39 4.07 0.12
CA CYS A 40 10.50 3.14 1.25
C CYS A 40 10.74 1.69 0.79
N ILE A 41 10.69 1.42 -0.51
CA ILE A 41 11.05 0.12 -1.09
C ILE A 41 12.56 -0.05 -1.00
N ARG A 42 12.99 -1.18 -0.44
CA ARG A 42 14.41 -1.56 -0.35
C ARG A 42 14.82 -2.46 -1.50
N THR A 43 13.95 -3.40 -1.87
CA THR A 43 14.24 -4.38 -2.92
C THR A 43 12.92 -4.85 -3.54
N ILE A 44 12.91 -4.97 -4.86
CA ILE A 44 11.83 -5.60 -5.63
C ILE A 44 12.36 -6.94 -6.11
N GLY A 45 11.85 -8.02 -5.52
CA GLY A 45 12.08 -9.37 -5.98
C GLY A 45 11.06 -9.79 -7.03
N PRO A 46 11.24 -10.97 -7.66
CA PRO A 46 10.28 -11.51 -8.62
C PRO A 46 8.94 -11.91 -7.98
N ASP A 47 8.92 -12.08 -6.65
CA ASP A 47 7.80 -12.57 -5.85
C ASP A 47 7.42 -11.63 -4.70
N ILE A 48 8.42 -10.98 -4.07
CA ILE A 48 8.23 -10.17 -2.88
C ILE A 48 8.87 -8.78 -3.01
N ILE A 49 8.20 -7.78 -2.45
CA ILE A 49 8.73 -6.42 -2.32
C ILE A 49 9.10 -6.20 -0.85
N LEU A 50 10.38 -5.96 -0.58
CA LEU A 50 10.86 -5.62 0.76
C LEU A 50 10.76 -4.12 0.99
N VAL A 51 10.06 -3.71 2.06
CA VAL A 51 9.85 -2.30 2.41
C VAL A 51 10.31 -2.02 3.83
N SER A 52 10.78 -0.79 4.07
CA SER A 52 11.25 -0.34 5.38
C SER A 52 10.37 0.80 5.88
N ILE A 53 9.33 0.45 6.66
CA ILE A 53 8.30 1.37 7.13
C ILE A 53 7.91 1.08 8.59
N CYS A 54 7.35 2.09 9.25
CA CYS A 54 6.54 1.88 10.46
C CYS A 54 5.08 1.72 10.02
N PRO A 55 4.42 0.55 10.23
CA PRO A 55 3.08 0.29 9.70
C PRO A 55 2.06 1.36 10.06
N ASP A 56 2.05 1.85 11.30
CA ASP A 56 1.08 2.85 11.74
C ASP A 56 1.26 4.23 11.09
N LYS A 57 2.45 4.53 10.55
CA LYS A 57 2.72 5.81 9.86
C LYS A 57 2.24 5.81 8.41
N VAL A 58 1.94 4.63 7.85
CA VAL A 58 1.52 4.47 6.45
C VAL A 58 0.08 3.95 6.33
N LYS A 59 -0.61 3.74 7.46
CA LYS A 59 -2.04 3.44 7.47
C LYS A 59 -2.85 4.68 7.10
N GLN A 60 -3.73 4.54 6.15
CA GLN A 60 -4.73 5.53 5.79
C GLN A 60 -6.12 4.90 5.88
N LYS A 61 -7.12 5.63 6.35
CA LYS A 61 -8.49 5.11 6.39
C LYS A 61 -8.96 4.85 4.96
N CYS A 62 -9.64 3.72 4.75
CA CYS A 62 -10.34 3.52 3.49
C CYS A 62 -11.40 4.61 3.33
N ILE A 63 -11.50 5.15 2.11
CA ILE A 63 -12.55 6.10 1.71
C ILE A 63 -13.87 5.34 1.49
#